data_AF-B0B101-F1
#
_entry.id   AF-B0B101-F1
#
_cell.length_a   1.000
_cell.length_b   1.000
_cell.length_c   1.000
_cell.angle_alpha   90.00
_cell.angle_beta   90.00
_cell.angle_gamma   90.00
#
_symmetry.space_group_name_H-M   'P 1'
#
loop_
_entity.id
_entity.type
_entity.pdbx_description
1 polymer ?
#
loop_
_entity_poly.entity_id
_entity_poly.type
_entity_poly.pdbx_seq_one_letter_code
_entity_poly.pdbx_strand_id
1 'polypeptide(L)'
;ACYPLAFGVPAALMVVALIVFIVGSGMYNKTAPQGNIIVQVCKCIGFAIKNRFRHRAREHPCRTHWMDWAEEKYDKLLIAQVKMVLKVLFLYIPLPMFWALFDQQGSRWTLQATTMDGDFGALIIQPDQMQTVNA
;
A
#
# COMPACT_ATOMS: atom_id res chain seq x y z
N ALA A 1 11.68 34.38 26.12
CA ALA A 1 10.98 33.17 26.60
C ALA A 1 9.76 32.91 25.72
N CYS A 2 9.86 32.04 24.70
CA CYS A 2 8.77 31.79 23.72
C CYS A 2 8.37 30.30 23.61
N TYR A 3 8.92 29.45 24.48
CA TYR A 3 8.63 28.01 24.51
C TYR A 3 7.23 27.66 25.05
N PRO A 4 6.68 28.33 26.08
CA PRO A 4 5.36 27.97 26.62
C PRO A 4 4.22 28.19 25.63
N LEU A 5 4.33 29.19 24.75
CA LEU A 5 3.31 29.50 23.75
C LEU A 5 3.33 28.50 22.58
N ALA A 6 4.52 28.09 22.14
CA ALA A 6 4.69 27.11 21.07
C ALA A 6 4.17 25.71 21.45
N PHE A 7 4.29 25.31 22.72
CA PHE A 7 3.77 24.02 23.21
C PHE A 7 2.34 24.12 23.80
N GLY A 8 1.95 25.28 24.31
CA GLY A 8 0.64 25.50 24.92
C GLY A 8 -0.50 25.52 23.90
N VAL A 9 -0.28 26.11 22.71
CA VAL A 9 -1.30 26.16 21.65
C VAL A 9 -1.65 24.75 21.14
N PRO A 10 -0.69 23.88 20.77
CA PRO A 10 -1.01 22.49 20.40
C PRO A 10 -1.66 21.69 21.53
N ALA A 11 -1.22 21.89 22.78
CA ALA A 11 -1.81 21.20 23.94
C ALA A 11 -3.28 21.59 24.15
N ALA A 12 -3.61 22.89 24.06
CA ALA A 12 -4.98 23.36 24.18
C ALA A 12 -5.87 22.81 23.04
N LEU A 13 -5.36 22.82 21.81
CA LEU A 13 -6.08 22.26 20.66
C LEU A 13 -6.31 20.75 20.79
N MET A 14 -5.35 19.99 21.31
CA MET A 14 -5.48 18.55 21.59
C MET A 14 -6.58 18.28 22.63
N VAL A 15 -6.67 19.10 23.69
CA VAL A 15 -7.72 18.97 24.72
C VAL A 15 -9.10 19.25 24.13
N VAL A 16 -9.23 20.30 23.31
CA VAL A 16 -10.50 20.62 22.63
C VAL A 16 -10.93 19.48 21.69
N ALA A 17 -9.99 18.94 20.90
CA ALA A 17 -10.25 17.82 20.00
C ALA A 17 -10.71 16.57 20.76
N LEU A 18 -10.09 16.28 21.93
CA LEU A 18 -10.48 15.15 22.78
C LEU A 18 -11.93 15.30 23.29
N ILE A 19 -12.32 16.49 23.74
CA ILE A 19 -13.68 16.75 24.24
C ILE A 19 -14.71 16.52 23.12
N VAL A 20 -14.45 17.08 21.93
CA VAL A 20 -15.33 16.90 20.76
C VAL A 20 -15.41 15.41 20.38
N PHE A 21 -14.28 14.69 20.40
CA PHE A 21 -14.24 13.27 20.08
C PHE A 21 -15.03 12.43 21.10
N ILE A 22 -14.90 12.71 22.40
CA ILE A 22 -15.64 12.00 23.46
C ILE A 22 -17.15 12.22 23.29
N VAL A 23 -17.57 13.46 23.05
CA VAL A 23 -18.99 13.79 22.81
C VAL A 23 -19.51 13.06 21.57
N GLY A 24 -18.72 13.00 20.49
CA GLY A 24 -19.07 12.27 19.27
C GLY A 24 -18.94 10.75 19.36
N SER A 25 -18.23 10.23 20.36
CA SER A 25 -17.91 8.79 20.46
C SER A 25 -19.14 7.90 20.68
N GLY A 26 -20.24 8.46 21.20
CA GLY A 26 -21.51 7.75 21.35
C GLY A 26 -22.22 7.48 20.02
N MET A 27 -21.93 8.26 18.98
CA MET A 27 -22.46 8.07 17.63
C MET A 27 -21.64 7.06 16.80
N TYR A 28 -20.53 6.57 17.36
CA TYR A 28 -19.62 5.68 16.65
C TYR A 28 -20.09 4.22 16.74
N ASN A 29 -20.37 3.60 15.59
CA ASN A 29 -20.67 2.18 15.55
C ASN A 29 -19.39 1.35 15.72
N LYS A 30 -19.22 0.73 16.88
CA LYS A 30 -18.07 -0.12 17.21
C LYS A 30 -18.30 -1.52 16.66
N THR A 31 -17.99 -1.74 15.39
CA THR A 31 -18.06 -3.08 14.78
C THR A 31 -17.05 -4.01 15.46
N ALA A 32 -17.47 -5.24 15.76
CA ALA A 32 -16.60 -6.27 16.33
C ALA A 32 -15.31 -6.42 15.49
N PRO A 33 -14.16 -6.72 16.12
CA PRO A 33 -12.91 -6.93 15.39
C PRO A 33 -13.10 -8.11 14.44
N GLN A 34 -13.28 -7.81 13.15
CA GLN A 34 -13.13 -8.78 12.07
C GLN A 34 -11.71 -9.34 12.25
N GLY A 35 -11.59 -10.67 12.44
CA GLY A 35 -10.29 -11.32 12.66
C GLY A 35 -9.29 -11.01 11.54
N ASN A 36 -8.08 -11.55 11.60
CA ASN A 36 -7.06 -11.22 10.61
C ASN A 36 -7.43 -11.73 9.19
N ILE A 37 -8.07 -10.85 8.39
CA ILE A 37 -8.54 -11.11 7.03
C ILE A 37 -7.36 -11.48 6.13
N ILE A 38 -6.18 -10.86 6.32
CA ILE A 38 -4.98 -11.17 5.53
C ILE A 38 -4.58 -12.62 5.72
N VAL A 39 -4.59 -13.12 6.96
CA VAL A 39 -4.28 -14.52 7.26
C VAL A 39 -5.32 -15.47 6.65
N GLN A 40 -6.61 -15.10 6.69
CA GLN A 40 -7.67 -15.87 6.05
C GLN A 40 -7.48 -15.94 4.53
N VAL A 41 -7.16 -14.82 3.89
CA VAL A 41 -6.89 -14.73 2.45
C VAL A 41 -5.66 -15.58 2.08
N CYS A 42 -4.56 -15.46 2.80
CA CYS A 42 -3.36 -16.27 2.57
C CYS A 42 -3.63 -17.78 2.72
N LYS A 43 -4.38 -18.17 3.76
CA LYS A 43 -4.80 -19.58 3.95
C LYS A 43 -5.76 -20.05 2.86
N CYS A 44 -6.64 -19.20 2.37
CA CYS A 44 -7.56 -19.49 1.27
C CYS A 44 -6.80 -19.73 -0.03
N ILE A 45 -5.85 -18.86 -0.38
CA ILE A 45 -4.99 -19.00 -1.57
C ILE A 45 -4.15 -20.29 -1.45
N GLY A 46 -3.48 -20.50 -0.31
CA GLY A 46 -2.67 -21.69 -0.08
C GLY A 46 -3.47 -22.99 -0.14
N PHE A 47 -4.70 -22.98 0.40
CA PHE A 47 -5.63 -24.11 0.29
C PHE A 47 -6.05 -24.34 -1.17
N ALA A 48 -6.43 -23.31 -1.92
CA ALA A 48 -6.81 -23.41 -3.33
C ALA A 48 -5.67 -24.04 -4.16
N ILE A 49 -4.44 -23.59 -3.94
CA ILE A 49 -3.25 -24.10 -4.63
C ILE A 49 -2.99 -25.56 -4.24
N LYS A 50 -2.97 -25.89 -2.94
CA LYS A 50 -2.74 -27.25 -2.45
C LYS A 50 -3.81 -28.21 -2.96
N ASN A 51 -5.07 -27.80 -2.96
CA ASN A 51 -6.20 -28.60 -3.42
C ASN A 51 -6.09 -28.83 -4.94
N ARG A 52 -5.75 -27.79 -5.71
CA ARG A 52 -5.49 -27.90 -7.14
C ARG A 52 -4.38 -28.91 -7.48
N PHE A 53 -3.27 -28.91 -6.75
CA PHE A 53 -2.18 -29.86 -6.99
C PHE A 53 -2.56 -31.30 -6.59
N ARG A 54 -3.31 -31.48 -5.50
CA ARG A 54 -3.72 -32.79 -5.00
C ARG A 54 -4.79 -33.46 -5.87
N HIS A 55 -5.68 -32.67 -6.47
CA HIS A 55 -6.77 -33.15 -7.33
C HIS A 55 -6.45 -33.01 -8.83
N ARG A 56 -5.23 -32.62 -9.21
CA ARG A 56 -4.80 -32.55 -10.62
C ARG A 56 -4.84 -33.91 -11.33
N ALA A 57 -4.77 -35.02 -10.58
CA ALA A 57 -4.67 -36.38 -11.10
C ALA A 57 -6.01 -37.14 -11.17
N ARG A 58 -7.11 -36.59 -10.61
CA ARG A 58 -8.42 -37.25 -10.63
C ARG A 58 -9.46 -36.35 -11.29
N GLU A 59 -10.06 -36.93 -12.31
CA GLU A 59 -11.16 -36.44 -13.14
C GLU A 59 -12.26 -35.77 -12.29
N HIS A 60 -12.17 -34.45 -12.15
CA HIS A 60 -13.17 -33.62 -11.50
C HIS A 60 -13.66 -32.58 -12.52
N PRO A 61 -14.94 -32.17 -12.47
CA PRO A 61 -15.54 -31.31 -13.48
C PRO A 61 -14.75 -30.01 -13.62
N CYS A 62 -14.53 -29.60 -14.88
CA CYS A 62 -13.75 -28.44 -15.27
C CYS A 62 -14.17 -27.17 -14.52
N ARG A 63 -13.44 -26.82 -13.46
CA ARG A 63 -13.57 -25.51 -12.80
C ARG A 63 -12.91 -24.45 -13.70
N THR A 64 -13.64 -23.38 -14.01
CA THR A 64 -13.18 -22.33 -14.94
C THR A 64 -12.03 -21.49 -14.37
N HIS A 65 -11.96 -21.31 -13.04
CA HIS A 65 -10.89 -20.54 -12.40
C HIS A 65 -10.15 -21.36 -11.32
N TRP A 66 -8.84 -21.19 -11.23
CA TRP A 66 -7.98 -21.95 -10.28
C TRP A 66 -8.28 -21.69 -8.80
N MET A 67 -8.98 -20.58 -8.49
CA MET A 67 -9.38 -20.23 -7.12
C MET A 67 -10.70 -20.89 -6.69
N ASP A 68 -11.44 -21.51 -7.61
CA ASP A 68 -12.68 -22.24 -7.29
C ASP A 68 -12.42 -23.53 -6.50
N TRP A 69 -11.16 -23.96 -6.45
CA TRP A 69 -10.68 -25.05 -5.61
C TRP A 69 -10.79 -24.76 -4.10
N ALA A 70 -11.08 -23.52 -3.71
CA ALA A 70 -11.34 -23.14 -2.33
C ALA A 70 -12.83 -23.19 -1.92
N GLU A 71 -13.75 -23.41 -2.85
CA GLU A 71 -15.21 -23.38 -2.60
C GLU A 71 -15.67 -24.45 -1.60
N GLU A 72 -14.90 -25.52 -1.43
CA GLU A 72 -15.17 -26.60 -0.46
C GLU A 72 -15.07 -26.13 1.00
N LYS A 73 -14.26 -25.09 1.27
CA LYS A 73 -13.92 -24.66 2.64
C LYS A 73 -14.21 -23.19 2.93
N TYR A 74 -14.29 -22.35 1.89
CA TYR A 74 -14.42 -20.90 2.04
C TYR A 74 -15.63 -20.38 1.27
N ASP A 75 -16.23 -19.28 1.77
CA ASP A 75 -17.39 -18.63 1.16
C ASP A 75 -17.10 -18.13 -0.25
N LYS A 76 -18.10 -18.24 -1.14
CA LYS A 76 -18.02 -17.77 -2.54
C LYS A 76 -17.71 -16.28 -2.63
N LEU A 77 -18.21 -15.49 -1.67
CA LEU A 77 -17.95 -14.05 -1.58
C LEU A 77 -16.48 -13.77 -1.30
N LEU A 78 -15.88 -14.47 -0.33
CA LEU A 78 -14.44 -14.36 -0.03
C LEU A 78 -13.60 -14.74 -1.25
N ILE A 79 -13.94 -15.85 -1.92
CA ILE A 79 -13.25 -16.29 -3.14
C ILE A 79 -13.33 -15.23 -4.25
N ALA A 80 -14.50 -14.63 -4.47
CA ALA A 80 -14.68 -13.56 -5.45
C ALA A 80 -13.85 -12.31 -5.10
N GLN A 81 -13.82 -11.92 -3.82
CA GLN A 81 -12.97 -10.81 -3.35
C GLN A 81 -11.49 -11.10 -3.58
N VAL A 82 -11.00 -12.29 -3.25
CA VAL A 82 -9.59 -12.67 -3.51
C VAL A 82 -9.29 -12.64 -5.01
N LYS A 83 -10.22 -13.05 -5.88
CA LYS A 83 -10.03 -12.96 -7.35
C LYS A 83 -9.84 -11.52 -7.81
N MET A 84 -10.62 -10.59 -7.26
CA MET A 84 -10.50 -9.17 -7.58
C MET A 84 -9.19 -8.58 -7.05
N VAL A 85 -8.82 -8.91 -5.80
CA VAL A 85 -7.56 -8.44 -5.19
C VAL A 85 -6.34 -8.90 -6.00
N LEU A 86 -6.31 -10.15 -6.47
CA LEU A 86 -5.20 -10.64 -7.29
C LEU A 86 -5.11 -9.94 -8.65
N LYS A 87 -6.24 -9.56 -9.26
CA LYS A 87 -6.25 -8.75 -10.49
C LYS A 87 -5.71 -7.34 -10.24
N VAL A 88 -6.12 -6.71 -9.14
CA VAL A 88 -5.61 -5.39 -8.75
C VAL A 88 -4.12 -5.46 -8.45
N LEU A 89 -3.67 -6.48 -7.72
CA LEU A 89 -2.25 -6.67 -7.42
C LEU A 89 -1.43 -6.79 -8.70
N PHE A 90 -1.92 -7.51 -9.71
CA PHE A 90 -1.26 -7.62 -11.01
C PHE A 90 -1.14 -6.25 -11.72
N LEU A 91 -2.20 -5.45 -11.69
CA LEU A 91 -2.18 -4.08 -12.25
C LEU A 91 -1.18 -3.17 -11.51
N TYR A 92 -0.96 -3.40 -10.22
CA TYR A 92 -0.08 -2.61 -9.38
C TYR A 92 1.40 -3.05 -9.42
N ILE A 93 1.77 -4.09 -10.17
CA ILE A 93 3.18 -4.53 -10.30
C ILE A 93 4.12 -3.41 -10.79
N PRO A 94 3.76 -2.53 -11.74
CA PRO A 94 4.64 -1.45 -12.20
C PRO A 94 4.84 -0.33 -11.17
N LEU A 95 3.95 -0.19 -10.19
CA LEU A 95 3.98 0.93 -9.22
C LEU A 95 5.22 0.89 -8.30
N PRO A 96 5.56 -0.24 -7.64
CA PRO A 96 6.81 -0.35 -6.90
C PRO A 96 8.05 -0.13 -7.77
N MET A 97 8.03 -0.57 -9.03
CA MET A 97 9.13 -0.33 -9.97
C MET A 97 9.27 1.15 -10.32
N PHE A 98 8.16 1.84 -10.56
CA PHE A 98 8.13 3.28 -10.77
C PHE A 98 8.69 4.02 -9.56
N TRP A 99 8.19 3.73 -8.35
CA TRP A 99 8.67 4.38 -7.13
C TRP A 99 10.15 4.07 -6.85
N ALA A 100 10.60 2.83 -7.08
CA ALA A 100 12.00 2.47 -6.92
C ALA A 100 12.94 3.18 -7.91
N LEU A 101 12.46 3.52 -9.11
CA LEU A 101 13.22 4.31 -10.08
C LEU A 101 13.14 5.80 -9.80
N PHE A 102 11.97 6.32 -9.41
CA PHE A 102 11.77 7.72 -9.04
C PHE A 102 12.63 8.11 -7.84
N ASP A 103 12.73 7.25 -6.82
CA ASP A 103 13.56 7.50 -5.64
C ASP A 103 15.07 7.57 -5.98
N GLN A 104 15.50 6.94 -7.08
CA GLN A 104 16.88 7.04 -7.57
C GLN A 104 17.21 8.42 -8.18
N GLN A 105 16.21 9.22 -8.55
CA GLN A 105 16.38 10.57 -9.05
C GLN A 105 17.10 11.48 -8.04
N GLY A 106 16.91 11.25 -6.74
CA GLY A 106 17.53 12.07 -5.69
C GLY A 106 18.94 11.64 -5.26
N SER A 107 19.40 10.44 -5.64
CA SER A 107 20.67 9.88 -5.14
C SER A 107 21.68 9.54 -6.23
N ARG A 108 21.30 8.72 -7.22
CA ARG A 108 22.24 8.23 -8.24
C ARG A 108 22.34 9.19 -9.42
N TRP A 109 21.24 9.84 -9.78
CA TRP A 109 21.24 10.78 -10.90
C TRP A 109 21.87 12.12 -10.55
N THR A 110 21.79 12.54 -9.28
CA THR A 110 22.54 13.70 -8.75
C THR A 110 24.05 13.45 -8.76
N LEU A 111 24.50 12.27 -8.35
CA LEU A 111 25.93 11.86 -8.45
C LEU A 111 26.41 11.69 -9.90
N GLN A 112 25.54 11.29 -10.82
CA GLN A 112 25.90 11.26 -12.23
C GLN A 112 26.02 12.68 -12.79
N ALA A 113 25.13 13.59 -12.40
CA ALA A 113 25.14 14.99 -12.82
C ALA A 113 26.40 15.75 -12.34
N THR A 114 27.03 15.36 -11.22
CA THR A 114 28.30 15.99 -10.78
C THR A 114 29.48 15.64 -11.69
N THR A 115 29.37 14.58 -12.50
CA THR A 115 30.40 14.15 -13.47
C THR A 115 30.09 14.56 -14.91
N MET A 116 28.96 15.24 -15.13
CA MET A 116 28.54 15.75 -16.43
C MET A 116 28.80 17.26 -16.52
N ASP A 117 28.96 17.77 -17.74
CA ASP A 117 29.13 19.20 -17.96
C ASP A 117 27.79 19.93 -17.71
N GLY A 118 27.76 20.78 -16.69
CA GLY A 118 26.60 21.58 -16.27
C GLY A 118 26.62 23.01 -16.81
N ASP A 119 27.57 23.34 -17.68
CA ASP A 119 27.72 24.68 -18.25
C ASP A 119 26.78 24.88 -19.45
N PHE A 120 25.70 25.63 -19.24
CA PHE A 120 24.81 26.09 -20.31
C PHE A 120 25.17 27.51 -20.80
N GLY A 121 26.43 27.94 -20.62
CA GLY A 121 26.99 29.20 -21.12
C GLY A 121 26.50 30.46 -20.39
N ALA A 122 25.19 30.59 -20.16
CA ALA A 122 24.57 31.71 -19.44
C ALA A 122 24.19 31.37 -17.99
N LEU A 123 24.13 30.09 -17.63
CA LEU A 123 23.74 29.62 -16.29
C LEU A 123 24.48 28.30 -15.98
N ILE A 124 25.19 28.26 -14.86
CA ILE A 124 25.81 27.02 -14.35
C ILE A 124 24.78 26.34 -13.45
N ILE A 125 24.20 25.22 -13.91
CA ILE A 125 23.22 24.47 -13.13
C ILE A 125 23.98 23.54 -12.18
N GLN A 126 23.92 23.85 -10.88
CA GLN A 126 24.47 22.93 -9.87
C GLN A 126 23.56 21.69 -9.74
N PRO A 127 24.15 20.50 -9.54
CA PRO A 127 23.44 19.22 -9.59
C PRO A 127 22.36 19.05 -8.51
N ASP A 128 22.44 19.79 -7.40
CA ASP A 128 21.44 19.87 -6.33
C ASP A 128 20.19 20.69 -6.71
N GLN A 129 20.30 21.63 -7.65
CA GLN A 129 19.16 22.43 -8.12
C GLN A 129 18.19 21.64 -9.01
N MET A 130 18.64 20.51 -9.57
CA MET A 130 17.83 19.67 -10.46
C MET A 130 16.61 19.04 -9.76
N GLN A 131 16.64 18.91 -8.42
CA GLN A 131 15.51 18.43 -7.62
C GLN A 131 14.41 19.48 -7.43
N THR A 132 14.72 20.77 -7.51
CA THR A 132 13.73 21.86 -7.30
C THR A 132 12.74 22.01 -8.44
N VAL A 133 13.06 21.48 -9.63
CA VAL A 133 12.17 21.50 -10.81
C VAL A 133 11.03 20.47 -10.68
N ASN A 134 11.19 19.49 -9.80
CA ASN A 134 10.20 18.43 -9.53
C ASN A 134 9.47 18.60 -8.18
N ALA A 135 9.68 19.72 -7.49
CA ALA A 135 9.03 20.06 -6.21
C ALA A 135 7.69 20.79 -6.41
#